data_AF-A0A843VAZ1-F1
#
_entry.id   AF-A0A843VAZ1-F1
#
_cell.length_a   1.000
_cell.length_b   1.000
_cell.length_c   1.000
_cell.angle_alpha   90.00
_cell.angle_beta   90.00
_cell.angle_gamma   90.00
#
_symmetry.space_group_name_H-M   'P 1'
#
loop_
_entity.id
_entity.type
_entity.pdbx_description
1 polymer ?
#
loop_
_entity_poly.entity_id
_entity_poly.type
_entity_poly.pdbx_seq_one_letter_code
_entity_poly.pdbx_strand_id
1 'polypeptide(L)'
;YGVLDMKGSAKKIVEAAIGTPAEHSVIFLAHNGPEGLGSEISDICGRDWVHGGGDHGDPDLAQAIANLKRSTQFPIPLVVFGHMHKELAYGNGLRRMIVVGNDDTVYLNGAIVPRVKVRGGRGHYPRIFGGDYNVQMALNSTSTTLRAFTLVEILDGKLQKISETWVSVKGNEIAIAEENVLFSTV
;
A
#
# COMPACT_ATOMS: atom_id res chain seq x y z
N TYR A 1 17.93 16.29 6.53
CA TYR A 1 18.31 15.00 5.88
C TYR A 1 19.38 15.11 4.79
N GLY A 2 19.90 16.30 4.44
CA GLY A 2 21.01 16.41 3.46
C GLY A 2 20.69 15.79 2.10
N VAL A 3 19.44 15.90 1.65
CA VAL A 3 18.96 15.51 0.31
C VAL A 3 18.57 16.80 -0.37
N LEU A 4 19.12 17.06 -1.56
CA LEU A 4 18.98 18.34 -2.26
C LEU A 4 18.09 18.23 -3.50
N ASP A 5 17.96 17.03 -4.07
CA ASP A 5 17.18 16.74 -5.26
C ASP A 5 16.76 15.26 -5.30
N MET A 6 15.91 14.90 -6.27
CA MET A 6 15.42 13.53 -6.46
C MET A 6 16.55 12.55 -6.74
N LYS A 7 17.59 12.96 -7.48
CA LYS A 7 18.75 12.10 -7.76
C LYS A 7 19.53 11.78 -6.50
N GLY A 8 19.73 12.75 -5.63
CA GLY A 8 20.36 12.60 -4.32
C GLY A 8 19.51 11.74 -3.40
N SER A 9 18.19 11.86 -3.46
CA SER A 9 17.26 10.98 -2.75
C SER A 9 17.42 9.52 -3.20
N ALA A 10 17.35 9.28 -4.52
CA ALA A 10 17.53 7.96 -5.11
C ALA A 10 18.88 7.34 -4.72
N LYS A 11 19.95 8.14 -4.74
CA LYS A 11 21.29 7.70 -4.30
C LYS A 11 21.27 7.23 -2.84
N LYS A 12 20.63 7.97 -1.93
CA LYS A 12 20.55 7.54 -0.52
C LYS A 12 19.73 6.28 -0.33
N ILE A 13 18.65 6.11 -1.09
CA ILE A 13 17.87 4.87 -1.08
C ILE A 13 18.74 3.68 -1.51
N VAL A 14 19.51 3.85 -2.59
CA VAL A 14 20.46 2.84 -3.06
C VAL A 14 21.52 2.54 -2.00
N GLU A 15 22.16 3.56 -1.43
CA GLU A 15 23.19 3.40 -0.38
C GLU A 15 22.66 2.69 0.86
N ALA A 16 21.39 2.90 1.22
CA ALA A 16 20.75 2.20 2.34
C ALA A 16 20.52 0.71 2.08
N ALA A 17 20.35 0.32 0.82
CA ALA A 17 20.16 -1.08 0.42
C ALA A 17 21.47 -1.79 0.09
N ILE A 18 22.51 -1.05 -0.33
CA ILE A 18 23.85 -1.61 -0.58
C ILE A 18 24.43 -2.17 0.72
N GLY A 19 25.00 -3.37 0.63
CA GLY A 19 25.50 -4.11 1.79
C GLY A 19 24.51 -5.11 2.37
N THR A 20 23.30 -5.22 1.79
CA THR A 20 22.41 -6.36 2.04
C THR A 20 23.15 -7.67 1.76
N PRO A 21 23.17 -8.64 2.70
CA PRO A 21 23.79 -9.95 2.49
C PRO A 21 23.21 -10.67 1.26
N ALA A 22 24.02 -11.50 0.60
CA ALA A 22 23.65 -12.13 -0.67
C ALA A 22 22.42 -13.06 -0.53
N GLU A 23 22.24 -13.65 0.65
CA GLU A 23 21.14 -14.52 1.03
C GLU A 23 19.86 -13.79 1.46
N HIS A 24 19.84 -12.45 1.47
CA HIS A 24 18.70 -11.64 1.89
C HIS A 24 18.00 -10.96 0.71
N SER A 25 16.70 -10.71 0.89
CA SER A 25 15.88 -9.91 -0.02
C SER A 25 15.70 -8.49 0.52
N VAL A 26 15.50 -7.52 -0.38
CA VAL A 26 15.14 -6.15 0.00
C VAL A 26 13.65 -5.91 -0.23
N ILE A 27 12.96 -5.43 0.80
CA ILE A 27 11.57 -4.98 0.73
C ILE A 27 11.55 -3.47 0.90
N PHE A 28 10.85 -2.76 0.01
CA PHE A 28 10.65 -1.32 0.15
C PHE A 28 9.34 -1.02 0.86
N LEU A 29 9.39 -0.07 1.80
CA LEU A 29 8.23 0.54 2.44
C LEU A 29 8.31 2.05 2.20
N ALA A 30 7.35 2.60 1.45
CA ALA A 30 7.34 4.01 1.05
C ALA A 30 5.97 4.65 1.27
N HIS A 31 5.89 5.99 1.18
CA HIS A 31 4.61 6.68 1.23
C HIS A 31 3.88 6.60 -0.12
N ASN A 32 4.54 6.97 -1.21
CA ASN A 32 4.04 6.81 -2.57
C ASN A 32 4.72 5.61 -3.26
N GLY A 33 4.09 5.11 -4.32
CA GLY A 33 4.70 4.11 -5.18
C GLY A 33 5.73 4.73 -6.13
N PRO A 34 6.51 3.92 -6.85
CA PRO A 34 7.43 4.43 -7.86
C PRO A 34 6.69 4.99 -9.07
N GLU A 35 7.27 6.00 -9.71
CA GLU A 35 6.86 6.46 -11.05
C GLU A 35 6.90 5.31 -12.08
N GLY A 36 6.03 5.39 -13.08
CA GLY A 36 5.92 4.44 -14.19
C GLY A 36 4.76 3.47 -14.04
N LEU A 37 3.95 3.61 -12.99
CA LEU A 37 2.82 2.73 -12.68
C LEU A 37 1.47 3.50 -12.61
N GLY A 38 1.40 4.68 -13.24
CA GLY A 38 0.24 5.57 -13.22
C GLY A 38 -0.24 6.06 -14.58
N SER A 39 -0.20 5.21 -15.63
CA SER A 39 -0.63 5.58 -16.98
C SER A 39 -2.11 5.96 -17.08
N GLU A 40 -2.97 5.22 -16.38
CA GLU A 40 -4.41 5.45 -16.28
C GLU A 40 -4.77 5.94 -14.88
N ILE A 41 -5.90 6.64 -14.77
CA ILE A 41 -6.42 7.19 -13.50
C ILE A 41 -6.60 6.10 -12.42
N SER A 42 -7.02 4.90 -12.83
CA SER A 42 -7.27 3.77 -11.92
C SER A 42 -6.04 2.91 -11.65
N ASP A 43 -4.89 3.22 -12.26
CA ASP A 43 -3.65 2.50 -12.02
C ASP A 43 -3.14 2.72 -10.59
N ILE A 44 -2.23 1.87 -10.14
CA ILE A 44 -1.78 1.84 -8.75
C ILE A 44 -1.14 3.16 -8.29
N CYS A 45 -0.48 3.89 -9.19
CA CYS A 45 0.06 5.25 -9.00
C CYS A 45 -0.72 6.32 -9.79
N GLY A 46 -1.88 6.00 -10.36
CA GLY A 46 -2.67 6.90 -11.22
C GLY A 46 -3.34 8.05 -10.47
N ARG A 47 -3.05 9.29 -10.83
CA ARG A 47 -3.64 10.47 -10.21
C ARG A 47 -5.10 10.64 -10.64
N ASP A 48 -6.01 10.71 -9.69
CA ASP A 48 -7.47 10.71 -9.93
C ASP A 48 -8.20 11.97 -9.46
N TRP A 49 -7.51 12.89 -8.80
CA TRP A 49 -8.09 14.14 -8.28
C TRP A 49 -7.91 15.37 -9.17
N VAL A 50 -7.26 15.24 -10.35
CA VAL A 50 -7.10 16.34 -11.31
C VAL A 50 -7.53 15.93 -12.72
N HIS A 51 -7.98 16.91 -13.51
CA HIS A 51 -8.32 16.69 -14.90
C HIS A 51 -7.09 16.22 -15.70
N GLY A 52 -7.27 15.19 -16.53
CA GLY A 52 -6.20 14.57 -17.31
C GLY A 52 -5.34 13.55 -16.55
N GLY A 53 -5.50 13.41 -15.23
CA GLY A 53 -4.81 12.39 -14.44
C GLY A 53 -3.28 12.50 -14.47
N GLY A 54 -2.60 11.39 -14.75
CA GLY A 54 -1.14 11.27 -14.82
C GLY A 54 -0.53 10.42 -13.70
N ASP A 55 0.78 10.23 -13.76
CA ASP A 55 1.50 9.44 -12.75
C ASP A 55 1.78 10.27 -11.49
N HIS A 56 1.44 9.73 -10.32
CA HIS A 56 1.75 10.30 -9.00
C HIS A 56 2.87 9.55 -8.27
N GLY A 57 3.54 8.63 -8.95
CA GLY A 57 4.66 7.89 -8.39
C GLY A 57 5.91 8.76 -8.20
N ASP A 58 6.72 8.35 -7.24
CA ASP A 58 7.97 8.99 -6.85
C ASP A 58 9.10 8.62 -7.84
N PRO A 59 9.68 9.61 -8.57
CA PRO A 59 10.74 9.35 -9.56
C PRO A 59 12.04 8.83 -8.93
N ASP A 60 12.35 9.26 -7.71
CA ASP A 60 13.56 8.84 -6.99
C ASP A 60 13.47 7.38 -6.53
N LEU A 61 12.30 6.92 -6.07
CA LEU A 61 12.05 5.52 -5.74
C LEU A 61 12.15 4.64 -6.99
N ALA A 62 11.53 5.05 -8.11
CA ALA A 62 11.64 4.34 -9.39
C ALA A 62 13.10 4.20 -9.84
N GLN A 63 13.85 5.31 -9.77
CA GLN A 63 15.27 5.32 -10.11
C GLN A 63 16.12 4.45 -9.18
N ALA A 64 15.85 4.47 -7.87
CA ALA A 64 16.58 3.65 -6.90
C ALA A 64 16.37 2.15 -7.14
N ILE A 65 15.11 1.73 -7.34
CA ILE A 65 14.76 0.34 -7.64
C ILE A 65 15.46 -0.10 -8.94
N ALA A 66 15.39 0.71 -10.00
CA ALA A 66 16.05 0.40 -11.27
C ALA A 66 17.58 0.29 -11.13
N ASN A 67 18.20 1.17 -10.34
CA ASN A 67 19.64 1.13 -10.08
C ASN A 67 20.04 -0.11 -9.30
N LEU A 68 19.29 -0.49 -8.26
CA LEU A 68 19.57 -1.69 -7.47
C LEU A 68 19.43 -2.96 -8.30
N LYS A 69 18.37 -3.09 -9.10
CA LYS A 69 18.18 -4.23 -10.01
C LYS A 69 19.29 -4.38 -11.03
N ARG A 70 19.90 -3.26 -11.46
CA ARG A 70 21.03 -3.26 -12.41
C ARG A 70 22.36 -3.57 -11.73
N SER A 71 22.58 -3.05 -10.53
CA SER A 71 23.90 -3.04 -9.87
C SER A 71 24.12 -4.13 -8.85
N THR A 72 23.07 -4.82 -8.43
CA THR A 72 23.10 -5.83 -7.38
C THR A 72 22.46 -7.14 -7.86
N GLN A 73 22.76 -8.24 -7.19
CA GLN A 73 22.16 -9.54 -7.49
C GLN A 73 21.04 -9.93 -6.51
N PHE A 74 20.74 -9.09 -5.52
CA PHE A 74 19.72 -9.44 -4.53
C PHE A 74 18.30 -9.14 -5.03
N PRO A 75 17.32 -9.99 -4.69
CA PRO A 75 15.95 -9.84 -5.15
C PRO A 75 15.22 -8.70 -4.42
N ILE A 76 14.35 -8.01 -5.16
CA ILE A 76 13.38 -7.04 -4.63
C ILE A 76 11.98 -7.63 -4.82
N PRO A 77 11.54 -8.58 -3.98
CA PRO A 77 10.28 -9.28 -4.22
C PRO A 77 9.05 -8.39 -3.98
N LEU A 78 9.19 -7.33 -3.18
CA LEU A 78 8.05 -6.53 -2.73
C LEU A 78 8.39 -5.06 -2.53
N VAL A 79 7.54 -4.19 -3.08
CA VAL A 79 7.52 -2.75 -2.85
C VAL A 79 6.14 -2.38 -2.32
N VAL A 80 6.04 -2.02 -1.05
CA VAL A 80 4.80 -1.60 -0.41
C VAL A 80 4.76 -0.08 -0.29
N PHE A 81 3.63 0.50 -0.66
CA PHE A 81 3.39 1.92 -0.52
C PHE A 81 1.94 2.23 -0.16
N GLY A 82 1.61 3.51 -0.03
CA GLY A 82 0.27 3.98 0.24
C GLY A 82 -0.08 5.21 -0.59
N HIS A 83 -0.63 6.23 0.09
CA HIS A 83 -1.12 7.49 -0.47
C HIS A 83 -2.32 7.37 -1.42
N MET A 84 -2.21 6.54 -2.45
CA MET A 84 -3.20 6.38 -3.51
C MET A 84 -4.39 5.55 -3.01
N HIS A 85 -5.47 6.19 -2.56
CA HIS A 85 -6.60 5.48 -1.94
C HIS A 85 -7.24 4.44 -2.88
N LYS A 86 -7.75 3.33 -2.29
CA LYS A 86 -8.45 2.26 -3.01
C LYS A 86 -9.72 2.73 -3.73
N GLU A 87 -10.51 3.59 -3.10
CA GLU A 87 -11.65 4.22 -3.76
C GLU A 87 -11.15 5.45 -4.54
N LEU A 88 -11.51 5.53 -5.82
CA LEU A 88 -11.14 6.67 -6.65
C LEU A 88 -11.94 7.91 -6.25
N ALA A 89 -11.31 9.07 -6.42
CA ALA A 89 -11.90 10.37 -6.19
C ALA A 89 -13.25 10.49 -6.91
N TYR A 90 -14.18 11.21 -6.28
CA TYR A 90 -15.54 11.43 -6.78
C TYR A 90 -16.39 10.15 -6.96
N GLY A 91 -15.94 9.01 -6.43
CA GLY A 91 -16.68 7.74 -6.52
C GLY A 91 -16.55 7.06 -7.88
N ASN A 92 -15.46 7.33 -8.61
CA ASN A 92 -15.24 6.85 -9.97
C ASN A 92 -14.73 5.40 -10.06
N GLY A 93 -15.00 4.57 -9.04
CA GLY A 93 -14.63 3.16 -9.01
C GLY A 93 -13.46 2.84 -8.09
N LEU A 94 -12.76 1.75 -8.38
CA LEU A 94 -11.67 1.22 -7.56
C LEU A 94 -10.32 1.30 -8.27
N ARG A 95 -9.29 1.57 -7.49
CA ARG A 95 -7.90 1.56 -7.89
C ARG A 95 -7.35 0.14 -7.95
N ARG A 96 -6.47 -0.13 -8.90
CA ARG A 96 -5.63 -1.34 -8.88
C ARG A 96 -4.70 -1.29 -7.67
N MET A 97 -4.83 -2.24 -6.75
CA MET A 97 -4.04 -2.24 -5.50
C MET A 97 -2.76 -3.08 -5.57
N ILE A 98 -2.57 -3.83 -6.66
CA ILE A 98 -1.43 -4.70 -6.88
C ILE A 98 -1.00 -4.71 -8.34
N VAL A 99 0.31 -4.69 -8.58
CA VAL A 99 0.93 -4.88 -9.89
C VAL A 99 2.10 -5.84 -9.75
N VAL A 100 2.22 -6.81 -10.65
CA VAL A 100 3.40 -7.67 -10.76
C VAL A 100 4.22 -7.17 -11.95
N GLY A 101 5.46 -6.76 -11.70
CA GLY A 101 6.38 -6.34 -12.74
C GLY A 101 6.88 -7.52 -13.58
N ASN A 102 7.44 -7.23 -14.76
CA ASN A 102 8.05 -8.24 -15.62
C ASN A 102 9.30 -8.91 -15.00
N ASP A 103 9.79 -8.36 -13.89
CA ASP A 103 10.91 -8.85 -13.10
C ASP A 103 10.46 -9.49 -11.77
N ASP A 104 9.20 -9.94 -11.73
CA ASP A 104 8.55 -10.59 -10.59
C ASP A 104 8.49 -9.73 -9.31
N THR A 105 8.85 -8.45 -9.38
CA THR A 105 8.65 -7.52 -8.26
C THR A 105 7.17 -7.23 -8.10
N VAL A 106 6.63 -7.46 -6.90
CA VAL A 106 5.25 -7.11 -6.59
C VAL A 106 5.18 -5.71 -5.99
N TYR A 107 4.36 -4.87 -6.59
CA TYR A 107 4.04 -3.52 -6.13
C TYR A 107 2.68 -3.58 -5.43
N LEU A 108 2.66 -3.26 -4.15
CA LEU A 108 1.48 -3.36 -3.29
C LEU A 108 1.13 -1.99 -2.73
N ASN A 109 -0.10 -1.55 -2.99
CA ASN A 109 -0.65 -0.37 -2.37
C ASN A 109 -1.53 -0.77 -1.18
N GLY A 110 -1.16 -0.32 0.02
CA GLY A 110 -1.86 -0.57 1.28
C GLY A 110 -2.79 0.56 1.73
N ALA A 111 -3.10 1.53 0.86
CA ALA A 111 -3.93 2.70 1.19
C ALA A 111 -5.44 2.40 1.18
N ILE A 112 -5.89 1.65 2.18
CA ILE A 112 -7.31 1.48 2.50
C ILE A 112 -7.75 2.63 3.42
N VAL A 113 -8.75 3.41 3.02
CA VAL A 113 -9.29 4.52 3.82
C VAL A 113 -10.82 4.55 3.69
N PRO A 114 -11.58 4.57 4.80
CA PRO A 114 -11.12 4.46 6.19
C PRO A 114 -10.67 3.02 6.53
N ARG A 115 -9.62 2.88 7.36
CA ARG A 115 -9.15 1.57 7.85
C ARG A 115 -10.05 0.98 8.94
N VAL A 116 -10.86 1.81 9.60
CA VAL A 116 -11.80 1.40 10.63
C VAL A 116 -13.20 1.85 10.23
N LYS A 117 -14.14 0.91 10.17
CA LYS A 117 -15.56 1.15 9.87
C LYS A 117 -16.41 0.71 11.07
N VAL A 118 -17.47 1.44 11.40
CA VAL A 118 -18.41 1.04 12.47
C VAL A 118 -19.62 0.35 11.84
N ARG A 119 -19.96 -0.85 12.32
CA ARG A 119 -21.13 -1.63 11.91
C ARG A 119 -22.30 -1.28 12.84
N GLY A 120 -23.35 -0.63 12.32
CA GLY A 120 -24.63 -0.47 13.04
C GLY A 120 -25.18 0.95 13.26
N GLY A 121 -24.56 2.00 12.72
CA GLY A 121 -25.19 3.34 12.66
C GLY A 121 -26.14 3.45 11.46
N ARG A 122 -27.39 3.86 11.67
CA ARG A 122 -28.34 4.15 10.58
C ARG A 122 -27.77 5.25 9.68
N GLY A 123 -27.40 4.89 8.45
CA GLY A 123 -27.19 5.82 7.33
C GLY A 123 -25.90 6.64 7.42
N HIS A 124 -25.16 6.67 6.31
CA HIS A 124 -23.93 7.42 6.09
C HIS A 124 -22.73 6.93 6.90
N TYR A 125 -21.82 6.21 6.22
CA TYR A 125 -20.41 6.23 6.61
C TYR A 125 -19.98 7.69 6.64
N PRO A 126 -19.70 8.30 7.81
CA PRO A 126 -19.16 9.64 7.81
C PRO A 126 -17.83 9.54 7.08
N ARG A 127 -17.67 10.23 5.95
CA ARG A 127 -16.31 10.47 5.43
C ARG A 127 -15.57 11.14 6.58
N ILE A 128 -14.60 10.45 7.17
CA ILE A 128 -13.78 10.98 8.24
C ILE A 128 -12.82 11.99 7.61
N PHE A 129 -13.35 13.13 7.16
CA PHE A 129 -12.56 14.34 6.96
C PHE A 129 -12.54 15.05 8.32
N GLY A 130 -11.49 14.78 9.09
CA GLY A 130 -11.19 15.47 10.34
C GLY A 130 -11.84 14.86 11.58
N GLY A 131 -10.98 14.54 12.56
CA GLY A 131 -11.34 14.51 13.98
C GLY A 131 -11.51 13.11 14.58
N ASP A 132 -10.58 12.78 15.47
CA ASP A 132 -10.55 11.60 16.36
C ASP A 132 -11.80 11.43 17.25
N TYR A 133 -12.72 12.39 17.26
CA TYR A 133 -13.88 12.46 18.16
C TYR A 133 -14.93 11.35 17.96
N ASN A 134 -15.16 10.86 16.75
CA ASN A 134 -16.20 9.84 16.49
C ASN A 134 -15.71 8.40 16.70
N VAL A 135 -14.41 8.14 16.57
CA VAL A 135 -13.82 6.82 16.87
C VAL A 135 -13.89 6.56 18.37
N GLN A 136 -13.64 7.58 19.19
CA GLN A 136 -13.68 7.47 20.64
C GLN A 136 -15.08 7.16 21.19
N MET A 137 -16.14 7.71 20.59
CA MET A 137 -17.53 7.37 20.94
C MET A 137 -17.92 5.95 20.49
N ALA A 138 -17.48 5.50 19.31
CA ALA A 138 -17.75 4.14 18.84
C ALA A 138 -17.01 3.07 19.68
N LEU A 139 -15.76 3.34 20.08
CA LEU A 139 -14.98 2.48 20.98
C LEU A 139 -15.57 2.38 22.40
N ASN A 140 -16.35 3.37 22.83
CA ASN A 140 -17.05 3.39 24.12
C ASN A 140 -18.43 2.69 24.09
N SER A 141 -18.82 2.12 22.94
CA SER A 141 -20.11 1.46 22.76
C SER A 141 -19.93 -0.03 22.43
N THR A 142 -20.98 -0.83 22.62
CA THR A 142 -21.07 -2.24 22.18
C THR A 142 -21.02 -2.42 20.65
N SER A 143 -20.66 -1.36 19.91
CA SER A 143 -20.63 -1.34 18.45
C SER A 143 -19.51 -2.22 17.91
N THR A 144 -19.81 -2.94 16.84
CA THR A 144 -18.83 -3.74 16.12
C THR A 144 -18.04 -2.83 15.19
N THR A 145 -16.70 -2.92 15.23
CA THR A 145 -15.84 -2.26 14.23
C THR A 145 -15.29 -3.28 13.24
N LEU A 146 -15.13 -2.89 11.98
CA LEU A 146 -14.35 -3.60 10.98
C LEU A 146 -13.01 -2.88 10.81
N ARG A 147 -11.90 -3.61 10.86
CA ARG A 147 -10.54 -3.08 10.78
C ARG A 147 -9.79 -3.74 9.63
N ALA A 148 -9.27 -2.95 8.70
CA ALA A 148 -8.52 -3.44 7.54
C ALA A 148 -7.06 -3.73 7.90
N PHE A 149 -6.59 -4.88 7.46
CA PHE A 149 -5.20 -5.30 7.49
C PHE A 149 -4.78 -5.76 6.09
N THR A 150 -3.50 -5.63 5.78
CA THR A 150 -2.90 -6.24 4.60
C THR A 150 -1.90 -7.27 5.10
N LEU A 151 -2.13 -8.54 4.76
CA LEU A 151 -1.29 -9.66 5.15
C LEU A 151 -0.41 -10.03 3.97
N VAL A 152 0.88 -10.18 4.23
CA VAL A 152 1.89 -10.58 3.26
C VAL A 152 2.57 -11.84 3.82
N GLU A 153 2.46 -12.93 3.09
CA GLU A 153 3.05 -14.22 3.46
C GLU A 153 4.30 -14.44 2.61
N ILE A 154 5.45 -14.66 3.26
CA ILE A 154 6.75 -14.89 2.63
C ILE A 154 7.31 -16.19 3.19
N LEU A 155 7.69 -17.12 2.30
CA LEU A 155 8.32 -18.38 2.64
C LEU A 155 9.61 -18.52 1.83
N ASP A 156 10.71 -18.86 2.50
CA ASP A 156 12.04 -19.04 1.88
C ASP A 156 12.45 -17.86 0.97
N GLY A 157 12.18 -16.64 1.43
CA GLY A 157 12.50 -15.40 0.70
C GLY A 157 11.59 -15.10 -0.49
N LYS A 158 10.57 -15.92 -0.75
CA LYS A 158 9.62 -15.78 -1.85
C LYS A 158 8.23 -15.39 -1.34
N LEU A 159 7.64 -14.41 -1.99
CA LEU A 159 6.26 -13.99 -1.74
C LEU A 159 5.29 -15.11 -2.12
N GLN A 160 4.43 -15.51 -1.19
CA GLN A 160 3.46 -16.60 -1.37
C GLN A 160 2.04 -16.08 -1.56
N LYS A 161 1.62 -15.13 -0.71
CA LYS A 161 0.25 -14.62 -0.71
C LYS A 161 0.23 -13.17 -0.24
N ILE A 162 -0.67 -12.38 -0.84
CA ILE A 162 -1.08 -11.09 -0.30
C ILE A 162 -2.59 -11.10 -0.18
N SER A 163 -3.12 -10.74 0.99
CA SER A 163 -4.55 -10.53 1.19
C SER A 163 -4.88 -9.22 1.90
N GLU A 164 -6.00 -8.62 1.50
CA GLU A 164 -6.68 -7.59 2.26
C GLU A 164 -7.68 -8.27 3.19
N THR A 165 -7.50 -8.15 4.49
CA THR A 165 -8.33 -8.81 5.50
C THR A 165 -9.04 -7.78 6.36
N TRP A 166 -10.37 -7.87 6.44
CA TRP A 166 -11.17 -7.11 7.39
C TRP A 166 -11.46 -7.94 8.61
N VAL A 167 -11.12 -7.42 9.79
CA VAL A 167 -11.34 -8.07 11.08
C VAL A 167 -12.47 -7.35 11.81
N SER A 168 -13.49 -8.12 12.20
CA SER A 168 -14.57 -7.67 13.08
C SER A 168 -14.12 -7.71 14.53
N VAL A 169 -14.30 -6.60 15.25
CA VAL A 169 -13.98 -6.46 16.67
C VAL A 169 -15.21 -5.96 17.43
N LYS A 170 -15.68 -6.73 18.41
CA LYS A 170 -16.80 -6.40 19.30
C LYS A 170 -16.47 -6.81 20.74
N GLY A 171 -16.10 -5.86 21.60
CA GLY A 171 -15.55 -6.18 22.92
C GLY A 171 -14.32 -7.08 22.78
N ASN A 172 -14.36 -8.27 23.37
CA ASN A 172 -13.29 -9.27 23.27
C ASN A 172 -13.48 -10.26 22.10
N GLU A 173 -14.59 -10.18 21.37
CA GLU A 173 -14.85 -11.04 20.21
C GLU A 173 -14.10 -10.47 18.99
N ILE A 174 -13.21 -11.27 18.42
CA ILE A 174 -12.42 -10.96 17.23
C ILE A 174 -12.64 -12.07 16.20
N ALA A 175 -13.02 -11.70 14.98
CA ALA A 175 -13.21 -12.66 13.89
C ALA A 175 -12.81 -12.05 12.54
N ILE A 176 -12.33 -12.89 11.62
CA ILE A 176 -12.16 -12.49 10.22
C ILE A 176 -13.58 -12.28 9.64
N ALA A 177 -13.84 -11.09 9.12
CA ALA A 177 -15.10 -10.73 8.49
C ALA A 177 -15.06 -10.91 6.97
N GLU A 178 -13.92 -10.57 6.36
CA GLU A 178 -13.69 -10.66 4.92
C GLU A 178 -12.20 -10.88 4.67
N GLU A 179 -11.85 -11.72 3.70
CA GLU A 179 -10.50 -11.83 3.16
C GLU A 179 -10.59 -11.77 1.64
N ASN A 180 -9.86 -10.81 1.05
CA ASN A 180 -9.71 -10.67 -0.38
C ASN A 180 -8.25 -10.94 -0.77
N VAL A 181 -8.00 -12.06 -1.45
CA VAL A 181 -6.66 -12.43 -1.91
C VAL A 181 -6.31 -11.60 -3.13
N LEU A 182 -5.27 -10.78 -3.02
CA LEU A 182 -4.76 -9.91 -4.08
C LEU A 182 -3.70 -10.61 -4.94
N PHE A 183 -2.96 -11.55 -4.35
CA PHE A 183 -1.91 -12.33 -5.00
C PHE A 183 -1.74 -13.68 -4.32
N SER A 184 -1.47 -14.72 -5.11
CA SER A 184 -1.16 -16.08 -4.65
C SER A 184 -0.23 -16.77 -5.67
N THR A 185 0.77 -17.50 -5.19
CA THR A 185 1.61 -18.39 -6.00
C THR A 185 1.16 -19.87 -5.93
N VAL A 186 0.14 -20.16 -5.12
CA VAL A 186 -0.50 -21.48 -4.98
C VAL A 186 -1.61 -21.65 -6.00
#